data_AF-A0A349CV20-F1
#
_entry.id   AF-A0A349CV20-F1
#
_cell.length_a   1.000
_cell.length_b   1.000
_cell.length_c   1.000
_cell.angle_alpha   90.00
_cell.angle_beta   90.00
_cell.angle_gamma   90.00
#
_symmetry.space_group_name_H-M   'P 1'
#
loop_
_entity.id
_entity.type
_entity.pdbx_description
1 polymer ?
#
loop_
_entity_poly.entity_id
_entity_poly.type
_entity_poly.pdbx_seq_one_letter_code
_entity_poly.pdbx_strand_id
1 'polypeptide(L)'
;ELDEDAEEHVSSSWRRFRQALEAMDEASESEDFQAVGIKCRDALIALGKSHMDAPWLGEVPGAPKAADFKGWASIYAERLTDGRMRNYLKALADKTWDLTVWLQHYSNATPVDADIVLEATAHLIGTFGKVIRRREAGEPERCPRCESYQLAEDIQHDAEQRGFFASTVCGACGWRSDVDFTPWAEHFEGSDIEGYLSSPGLGISDRLHPEGDDSAG
;
A
#
# COMPACT_ATOMS: atom_id res chain seq x y z
N GLU A 1 1.20 11.01 -7.77
CA GLU A 1 1.88 9.73 -7.56
C GLU A 1 1.18 8.95 -6.46
N LEU A 2 0.74 7.74 -6.78
CA LEU A 2 0.37 6.76 -5.77
C LEU A 2 1.69 6.21 -5.23
N ASP A 3 1.82 6.13 -3.90
CA ASP A 3 2.97 5.53 -3.22
C ASP A 3 3.07 4.06 -3.67
N GLU A 4 4.10 3.70 -4.47
CA GLU A 4 4.28 2.35 -5.04
C GLU A 4 4.21 1.26 -3.96
N ASP A 5 4.69 1.57 -2.75
CA ASP A 5 4.64 0.68 -1.58
C ASP A 5 3.21 0.40 -1.10
N ALA A 6 2.31 1.40 -1.19
CA ALA A 6 0.91 1.22 -0.80
C ALA A 6 0.13 0.37 -1.82
N GLU A 7 0.64 0.21 -3.04
CA GLU A 7 0.02 -0.63 -4.06
C GLU A 7 0.26 -2.12 -3.82
N GLU A 8 1.37 -2.51 -3.19
CA GLU A 8 1.74 -3.93 -3.03
C GLU A 8 0.68 -4.71 -2.24
N HIS A 9 0.28 -4.18 -1.08
CA HIS A 9 -0.65 -4.84 -0.16
C HIS A 9 -2.07 -4.99 -0.74
N VAL A 10 -2.50 -4.07 -1.60
CA VAL A 10 -3.83 -4.08 -2.23
C VAL A 10 -3.74 -4.21 -3.76
N SER A 11 -2.69 -4.86 -4.24
CA SER A 11 -2.30 -4.94 -5.66
C SER A 11 -3.40 -5.50 -6.56
N SER A 12 -4.14 -6.50 -6.08
CA SER A 12 -5.24 -7.09 -6.84
C SER A 12 -6.44 -6.14 -7.03
N SER A 13 -6.62 -5.18 -6.12
CA SER A 13 -7.63 -4.13 -6.17
C SER A 13 -7.20 -3.04 -7.14
N TRP A 14 -5.95 -2.59 -7.06
CA TRP A 14 -5.38 -1.61 -7.99
C TRP A 14 -5.37 -2.13 -9.43
N ARG A 15 -5.02 -3.40 -9.64
CA ARG A 15 -5.09 -4.03 -10.97
C ARG A 15 -6.51 -3.97 -11.56
N ARG A 16 -7.55 -4.14 -10.74
CA ARG A 16 -8.94 -4.02 -11.19
C ARG A 16 -9.39 -2.57 -11.34
N PHE A 17 -8.88 -1.67 -10.50
CA PHE A 17 -9.13 -0.24 -10.64
C PHE A 17 -8.55 0.30 -11.95
N ARG A 18 -7.37 -0.16 -12.39
CA ARG A 18 -6.82 0.17 -13.71
C ARG A 18 -7.77 -0.20 -14.85
N GLN A 19 -8.49 -1.32 -14.75
CA GLN A 19 -9.53 -1.68 -15.74
C GLN A 19 -10.73 -0.73 -15.73
N ALA A 20 -11.00 -0.06 -14.61
CA ALA A 20 -12.02 0.98 -14.55
C ALA A 20 -11.55 2.28 -15.22
N LEU A 21 -10.26 2.62 -15.08
CA LEU A 21 -9.64 3.74 -15.80
C LEU A 21 -9.62 3.49 -17.31
N GLU A 22 -9.19 2.31 -17.75
CA GLU A 22 -9.22 1.91 -19.16
C GLU A 22 -10.65 2.01 -19.74
N ALA A 23 -11.66 1.54 -18.99
CA ALA A 23 -13.05 1.66 -19.40
C ALA A 23 -13.53 3.13 -19.49
N MET A 24 -13.02 4.00 -18.63
CA MET A 24 -13.34 5.44 -18.66
C MET A 24 -12.69 6.14 -19.84
N ASP A 25 -11.44 5.78 -20.19
CA ASP A 25 -10.73 6.34 -21.34
C ASP A 25 -11.43 6.04 -22.68
N GLU A 26 -12.14 4.92 -22.75
CA GLU A 26 -12.91 4.48 -23.93
C GLU A 26 -14.39 4.93 -23.89
N ALA A 27 -14.89 5.44 -22.76
CA ALA A 27 -16.31 5.69 -22.54
C ALA A 27 -16.84 6.91 -23.31
N SER A 28 -17.99 6.75 -23.97
CA SER A 28 -18.64 7.82 -24.73
C SER A 28 -20.14 7.95 -24.49
N GLU A 29 -20.79 6.88 -24.02
CA GLU A 29 -22.23 6.82 -23.78
C GLU A 29 -22.56 6.45 -22.32
N SER A 30 -23.82 6.64 -21.92
CA SER A 30 -24.29 6.37 -20.55
C SER A 30 -23.99 4.95 -20.07
N GLU A 31 -24.14 3.96 -20.95
CA GLU A 31 -23.89 2.55 -20.68
C GLU A 31 -22.40 2.26 -20.44
N ASP A 32 -21.50 3.02 -21.09
CA ASP A 32 -20.07 2.92 -20.86
C ASP A 32 -19.72 3.44 -19.46
N PHE A 33 -20.29 4.59 -19.06
CA PHE A 33 -20.11 5.13 -17.71
C PHE A 33 -20.68 4.21 -16.62
N GLN A 34 -21.79 3.51 -16.89
CA GLN A 34 -22.29 2.45 -16.00
C GLN A 34 -21.28 1.32 -15.85
N ALA A 35 -20.61 0.92 -16.95
CA ALA A 35 -19.59 -0.12 -16.93
C ALA A 35 -18.39 0.27 -16.06
N VAL A 36 -18.00 1.56 -16.02
CA VAL A 36 -16.98 2.07 -15.08
C VAL A 36 -17.39 1.79 -13.63
N GLY A 37 -18.66 2.00 -13.28
CA GLY A 37 -19.21 1.66 -11.96
C GLY A 37 -19.09 0.17 -11.60
N ILE A 38 -19.36 -0.71 -12.57
CA ILE A 38 -19.19 -2.17 -12.41
C ILE A 38 -17.72 -2.52 -12.12
N LYS A 39 -16.77 -1.94 -12.88
CA LYS A 39 -15.34 -2.17 -12.68
C LYS A 39 -14.83 -1.65 -11.33
N CYS A 40 -15.30 -0.47 -10.91
CA CYS A 40 -15.00 0.06 -9.58
C CYS A 40 -15.50 -0.88 -8.48
N ARG A 41 -16.73 -1.40 -8.61
CA ARG A 41 -17.30 -2.38 -7.67
C ARG A 41 -16.45 -3.66 -7.60
N ASP A 42 -16.00 -4.16 -8.73
CA ASP A 42 -15.12 -5.34 -8.79
C ASP A 42 -13.76 -5.09 -8.12
N ALA A 43 -13.22 -3.87 -8.24
CA ALA A 43 -12.01 -3.46 -7.52
C ALA A 43 -12.22 -3.46 -6.00
N LEU A 44 -13.37 -2.98 -5.51
CA LEU A 44 -13.71 -3.02 -4.09
C LEU A 44 -13.88 -4.46 -3.59
N ILE A 45 -14.51 -5.35 -4.36
CA ILE A 45 -14.61 -6.77 -4.00
C ILE A 45 -13.22 -7.40 -3.87
N ALA A 46 -12.28 -7.07 -4.76
CA ALA A 46 -10.91 -7.53 -4.64
C ALA A 46 -10.19 -6.97 -3.41
N LEU A 47 -10.44 -5.72 -3.05
CA LEU A 47 -9.96 -5.15 -1.78
C LEU A 47 -10.50 -5.95 -0.59
N GLY A 48 -11.79 -6.26 -0.58
CA GLY A 48 -12.39 -7.13 0.43
C GLY A 48 -11.71 -8.50 0.53
N LYS A 49 -11.21 -9.07 -0.57
CA LYS A 49 -10.57 -10.39 -0.61
C LYS A 49 -9.08 -10.39 -0.26
N SER A 50 -8.40 -9.26 -0.38
CA SER A 50 -6.93 -9.18 -0.30
C SER A 50 -6.31 -9.74 0.99
N HIS A 51 -6.98 -9.58 2.13
CA HIS A 51 -6.43 -9.94 3.44
C HIS A 51 -7.30 -10.89 4.26
N MET A 52 -8.17 -11.68 3.61
CA MET A 52 -9.05 -12.64 4.32
C MET A 52 -8.26 -13.70 5.12
N ASP A 53 -7.06 -14.03 4.66
CA ASP A 53 -6.17 -15.02 5.29
C ASP A 53 -5.01 -14.38 6.07
N ALA A 54 -5.02 -13.05 6.23
CA ALA A 54 -3.92 -12.35 6.89
C ALA A 54 -3.84 -12.71 8.38
N PRO A 55 -2.65 -13.03 8.93
CA PRO A 55 -2.51 -13.44 10.33
C PRO A 55 -3.08 -12.43 11.32
N TRP A 56 -2.99 -11.13 11.00
CA TRP A 56 -3.47 -10.04 11.84
C TRP A 56 -4.98 -9.95 11.96
N LEU A 57 -5.72 -10.58 11.03
CA LEU A 57 -7.17 -10.62 11.03
C LEU A 57 -7.71 -11.51 12.14
N GLY A 58 -6.98 -12.59 12.45
CA GLY A 58 -7.35 -13.64 13.38
C GLY A 58 -8.60 -14.41 12.94
N GLU A 59 -9.22 -15.12 13.87
CA GLU A 59 -10.48 -15.82 13.60
C GLU A 59 -11.64 -14.83 13.42
N VAL A 60 -12.48 -15.12 12.43
CA VAL A 60 -13.71 -14.36 12.14
C VAL A 60 -14.91 -15.32 12.19
N PRO A 61 -15.49 -15.57 13.38
CA PRO A 61 -16.69 -16.40 13.50
C PRO A 61 -17.85 -15.81 12.68
N GLY A 62 -18.47 -16.63 11.83
CA GLY A 62 -19.55 -16.16 10.95
C GLY A 62 -19.07 -15.19 9.87
N ALA A 63 -17.87 -15.44 9.32
CA ALA A 63 -17.25 -14.62 8.28
C ALA A 63 -18.24 -14.31 7.13
N PRO A 64 -18.25 -13.05 6.62
CA PRO A 64 -19.06 -12.68 5.48
C PRO A 64 -18.73 -13.51 4.24
N LYS A 65 -19.64 -13.54 3.26
CA LYS A 65 -19.35 -14.16 1.96
C LYS A 65 -18.15 -13.47 1.31
N ALA A 66 -17.36 -14.20 0.52
CA ALA A 66 -16.15 -13.64 -0.08
C ALA A 66 -16.38 -12.38 -0.94
N ALA A 67 -17.58 -12.21 -1.50
CA ALA A 67 -17.97 -11.05 -2.31
C ALA A 67 -18.69 -9.95 -1.51
N ASP A 68 -18.91 -10.13 -0.20
CA ASP A 68 -19.53 -9.14 0.68
C ASP A 68 -18.50 -8.09 1.10
N PHE A 69 -18.22 -7.16 0.20
CA PHE A 69 -17.24 -6.10 0.42
C PHE A 69 -17.52 -5.30 1.71
N LYS A 70 -18.76 -4.87 1.94
CA LYS A 70 -19.10 -4.06 3.12
C LYS A 70 -18.82 -4.81 4.42
N GLY A 71 -19.18 -6.09 4.48
CA GLY A 71 -18.89 -6.95 5.62
C GLY A 71 -17.39 -7.01 5.91
N TRP A 72 -16.58 -7.33 4.90
CA TRP A 72 -15.13 -7.41 5.05
C TRP A 72 -14.47 -6.07 5.39
N ALA A 73 -14.85 -4.98 4.72
CA ALA A 73 -14.31 -3.66 5.00
C ALA A 73 -14.63 -3.19 6.44
N SER A 74 -15.80 -3.54 6.98
CA SER A 74 -16.15 -3.26 8.37
C SER A 74 -15.23 -4.01 9.35
N ILE A 75 -14.97 -5.30 9.09
CA ILE A 75 -14.07 -6.12 9.91
C ILE A 75 -12.65 -5.57 9.86
N TYR A 76 -12.16 -5.22 8.66
CA TYR A 76 -10.83 -4.62 8.50
C TYR A 76 -10.72 -3.31 9.27
N ALA A 77 -11.70 -2.41 9.17
CA ALA A 77 -11.71 -1.17 9.93
C ALA A 77 -11.65 -1.41 11.45
N GLU A 78 -12.39 -2.40 11.97
CA GLU A 78 -12.38 -2.78 13.39
C GLU A 78 -11.04 -3.35 13.86
N ARG A 79 -10.41 -4.16 13.03
CA ARG A 79 -9.15 -4.83 13.35
C ARG A 79 -7.98 -3.87 13.23
N LEU A 80 -7.96 -3.01 12.23
CA LEU A 80 -6.82 -2.16 11.90
C LEU A 80 -6.80 -0.83 12.67
N THR A 81 -7.97 -0.34 13.12
CA THR A 81 -8.07 1.02 13.67
C THR A 81 -9.09 1.12 14.80
N ASP A 82 -9.02 2.25 15.51
CA ASP A 82 -9.95 2.56 16.59
C ASP A 82 -10.60 3.96 16.49
N GLY A 83 -11.48 4.23 17.46
CA GLY A 83 -12.16 5.49 17.65
C GLY A 83 -12.70 6.13 16.37
N ARG A 84 -12.23 7.35 16.09
CA ARG A 84 -12.64 8.15 14.93
C ARG A 84 -12.22 7.53 13.60
N MET A 85 -11.03 6.92 13.55
CA MET A 85 -10.50 6.36 12.30
C MET A 85 -11.31 5.14 11.85
N ARG A 86 -11.70 4.28 12.79
CA ARG A 86 -12.59 3.15 12.52
C ARG A 86 -13.92 3.60 11.91
N ASN A 87 -14.54 4.60 12.54
CA ASN A 87 -15.82 5.12 12.06
C ASN A 87 -15.70 5.75 10.67
N TYR A 88 -14.60 6.47 10.42
CA TYR A 88 -14.31 7.04 9.11
C TYR A 88 -14.14 5.97 8.03
N LEU A 89 -13.32 4.93 8.26
CA LEU A 89 -13.11 3.85 7.31
C LEU A 89 -14.40 3.10 6.96
N LYS A 90 -15.24 2.81 7.97
CA LYS A 90 -16.54 2.18 7.76
C LYS A 90 -17.46 3.05 6.90
N ALA A 91 -17.56 4.34 7.22
CA ALA A 91 -18.39 5.27 6.47
C ALA A 91 -17.88 5.44 5.03
N LEU A 92 -16.56 5.53 4.85
CA LEU A 92 -15.94 5.63 3.53
C LEU A 92 -16.24 4.39 2.69
N ALA A 93 -16.03 3.19 3.23
CA ALA A 93 -16.32 1.94 2.53
C ALA A 93 -17.81 1.80 2.16
N ASP A 94 -18.70 2.14 3.09
CA ASP A 94 -20.15 2.09 2.87
C ASP A 94 -20.59 3.04 1.74
N LYS A 95 -20.14 4.29 1.80
CA LYS A 95 -20.56 5.35 0.87
C LYS A 95 -19.95 5.18 -0.52
N THR A 96 -18.67 4.79 -0.62
CA THR A 96 -18.06 4.49 -1.92
C THR A 96 -18.72 3.27 -2.57
N TRP A 97 -19.03 2.22 -1.80
CA TRP A 97 -19.78 1.09 -2.35
C TRP A 97 -21.15 1.52 -2.90
N ASP A 98 -21.91 2.32 -2.14
CA ASP A 98 -23.20 2.83 -2.58
C ASP A 98 -23.08 3.62 -3.89
N LEU A 99 -22.03 4.44 -4.04
CA LEU A 99 -21.74 5.16 -5.28
C LEU A 99 -21.49 4.23 -6.47
N THR A 100 -20.67 3.18 -6.31
CA THR A 100 -20.42 2.21 -7.40
C THR A 100 -21.69 1.47 -7.83
N VAL A 101 -22.55 1.13 -6.87
CA VAL A 101 -23.83 0.44 -7.11
C VAL A 101 -24.88 1.38 -7.70
N TRP A 102 -24.85 2.66 -7.35
CA TRP A 102 -25.73 3.65 -7.96
C TRP A 102 -25.37 3.87 -9.43
N LEU A 103 -24.08 4.08 -9.72
CA LEU A 103 -23.62 4.40 -11.08
C LEU A 103 -23.97 3.30 -12.08
N GLN A 104 -23.79 2.02 -11.73
CA GLN A 104 -24.12 0.90 -12.62
C GLN A 104 -25.62 0.81 -13.00
N HIS A 105 -26.50 1.52 -12.30
CA HIS A 105 -27.94 1.54 -12.54
C HIS A 105 -28.46 2.90 -13.01
N TYR A 106 -27.59 3.89 -13.14
CA TYR A 106 -27.98 5.25 -13.51
C TYR A 106 -28.05 5.40 -15.04
N SER A 107 -29.26 5.37 -15.59
CA SER A 107 -29.49 5.41 -17.04
C SER A 107 -28.97 6.67 -17.74
N ASN A 108 -28.79 7.77 -16.99
CA ASN A 108 -28.33 9.05 -17.51
C ASN A 108 -26.90 9.35 -17.03
N ALA A 109 -26.10 8.31 -16.77
CA ALA A 109 -24.73 8.47 -16.30
C ALA A 109 -23.93 9.38 -17.23
N THR A 110 -23.20 10.29 -16.62
CA THR A 110 -22.34 11.26 -17.31
C THR A 110 -20.87 10.96 -17.04
N PRO A 111 -19.94 11.54 -17.83
CA PRO A 111 -18.51 11.43 -17.52
C PRO A 111 -18.16 11.91 -16.11
N VAL A 112 -18.83 12.96 -15.63
CA VAL A 112 -18.59 13.53 -14.29
C VAL A 112 -19.02 12.56 -13.19
N ASP A 113 -20.13 11.85 -13.39
CA ASP A 113 -20.57 10.84 -12.42
C ASP A 113 -19.56 9.69 -12.32
N ALA A 114 -19.04 9.21 -13.46
CA ALA A 114 -18.04 8.16 -13.52
C ALA A 114 -16.70 8.59 -12.87
N ASP A 115 -16.26 9.81 -13.14
CA ASP A 115 -15.03 10.38 -12.59
C ASP A 115 -15.09 10.46 -11.05
N ILE A 116 -16.20 10.95 -10.49
CA ILE A 116 -16.42 10.99 -9.03
C ILE A 116 -16.35 9.58 -8.42
N VAL A 117 -16.91 8.57 -9.10
CA VAL A 117 -16.85 7.18 -8.62
C VAL A 117 -15.42 6.63 -8.67
N LEU A 118 -14.65 6.96 -9.70
CA LEU A 118 -13.23 6.60 -9.81
C LEU A 118 -12.41 7.22 -8.67
N GLU A 119 -12.56 8.53 -8.44
CA GLU A 119 -11.86 9.24 -7.36
C GLU A 119 -12.19 8.65 -5.98
N ALA A 120 -13.48 8.40 -5.71
CA ALA A 120 -13.91 7.80 -4.45
C ALA A 120 -13.36 6.37 -4.26
N THR A 121 -13.27 5.61 -5.35
CA THR A 121 -12.73 4.24 -5.36
C THR A 121 -11.21 4.27 -5.11
N ALA A 122 -10.46 5.11 -5.82
CA ALA A 122 -9.02 5.27 -5.62
C ALA A 122 -8.69 5.71 -4.19
N HIS A 123 -9.42 6.70 -3.67
CA HIS A 123 -9.23 7.19 -2.31
C HIS A 123 -9.47 6.10 -1.27
N LEU A 124 -10.52 5.29 -1.44
CA LEU A 124 -10.83 4.18 -0.54
C LEU A 124 -9.74 3.09 -0.58
N ILE A 125 -9.32 2.64 -1.77
CA ILE A 125 -8.25 1.64 -1.92
C ILE A 125 -6.96 2.15 -1.29
N GLY A 126 -6.54 3.37 -1.62
CA GLY A 126 -5.33 3.98 -1.07
C GLY A 126 -5.40 4.22 0.43
N THR A 127 -6.57 4.50 0.99
CA THR A 127 -6.74 4.68 2.44
C THR A 127 -6.61 3.36 3.19
N PHE A 128 -7.24 2.28 2.69
CA PHE A 128 -7.05 0.95 3.28
C PHE A 128 -5.60 0.48 3.16
N GLY A 129 -4.96 0.66 2.00
CA GLY A 129 -3.55 0.31 1.80
C GLY A 129 -2.63 0.96 2.84
N LYS A 130 -2.78 2.26 3.09
CA LYS A 130 -2.00 2.98 4.12
C LYS A 130 -2.19 2.43 5.52
N VAL A 131 -3.43 2.09 5.88
CA VAL A 131 -3.77 1.60 7.22
C VAL A 131 -3.28 0.16 7.43
N ILE A 132 -3.35 -0.68 6.38
CA ILE A 132 -2.80 -2.05 6.39
C ILE A 132 -1.28 -1.99 6.55
N ARG A 133 -0.60 -1.18 5.72
CA ARG A 133 0.86 -0.95 5.82
C ARG A 133 1.26 -0.48 7.21
N ARG A 134 0.56 0.50 7.78
CA ARG A 134 0.82 0.98 9.15
C ARG A 134 0.75 -0.13 10.18
N ARG A 135 -0.14 -1.11 10.01
CA ARG A 135 -0.21 -2.25 10.93
C ARG A 135 0.97 -3.20 10.78
N GLU A 136 1.44 -3.42 9.57
CA GLU A 136 2.55 -4.33 9.28
C GLU A 136 3.91 -3.70 9.63
N ALA A 137 4.10 -2.41 9.33
CA ALA A 137 5.31 -1.65 9.62
C ALA A 137 5.37 -1.11 11.07
N GLY A 138 4.23 -1.05 11.78
CA GLY A 138 4.14 -0.50 13.12
C GLY A 138 3.88 1.02 13.17
N GLU A 139 3.71 1.55 14.38
CA GLU A 139 3.59 2.99 14.59
C GLU A 139 4.95 3.66 14.42
N PRO A 140 5.01 4.83 13.75
CA PRO A 140 6.25 5.58 13.69
C PRO A 140 6.70 5.95 15.11
N GLU A 141 7.95 5.64 15.42
CA GLU A 141 8.55 5.97 16.70
C GLU A 141 8.71 7.50 16.86
N ARG A 142 8.73 7.94 18.11
CA ARG A 142 8.97 9.35 18.46
C ARG A 142 10.22 9.47 19.30
N CYS A 143 10.98 10.53 19.06
CA CYS A 143 12.14 10.84 19.87
C CYS A 143 11.74 10.96 21.35
N PRO A 144 12.39 10.21 22.27
CA PRO A 144 12.03 10.25 23.69
C PRO A 144 12.38 11.58 24.36
N ARG A 145 13.16 12.44 23.69
CA ARG A 145 13.58 13.75 24.22
C ARG A 145 12.71 14.91 23.76
N CYS A 146 12.31 14.95 22.47
CA CYS A 146 11.59 16.09 21.89
C CYS A 146 10.30 15.71 21.15
N GLU A 147 9.91 14.44 21.19
CA GLU A 147 8.70 13.89 20.55
C GLU A 147 8.63 14.03 19.01
N SER A 148 9.72 14.47 18.37
CA SER A 148 9.83 14.56 16.92
C SER A 148 9.82 13.17 16.27
N TYR A 149 9.16 13.08 15.12
CA TYR A 149 9.21 11.92 14.21
C TYR A 149 10.44 11.91 13.30
N GLN A 150 11.30 12.94 13.35
CA GLN A 150 12.53 13.01 12.55
C GLN A 150 13.61 12.10 13.14
N LEU A 151 13.34 10.80 13.18
CA LEU A 151 14.28 9.76 13.54
C LEU A 151 14.89 9.19 12.26
N ALA A 152 16.19 8.98 12.27
CA ALA A 152 16.93 8.33 11.18
C ALA A 152 17.89 7.32 11.78
N GLU A 153 18.11 6.22 11.08
CA GLU A 153 19.16 5.26 11.43
C GLU A 153 20.52 5.80 10.98
N ASP A 154 21.48 5.78 11.90
CA ASP A 154 22.90 6.04 11.65
C ASP A 154 23.64 4.69 11.72
N ILE A 155 24.05 4.21 10.54
CA ILE A 155 24.69 2.91 10.34
C ILE A 155 26.16 3.14 9.97
N GLN A 156 27.06 2.53 10.74
CA GLN A 156 28.50 2.58 10.53
C GLN A 156 29.05 1.17 10.31
N HIS A 157 29.52 0.89 9.11
CA HIS A 157 30.07 -0.43 8.77
C HIS A 157 31.45 -0.65 9.42
N ASP A 158 31.67 -1.84 9.95
CA ASP A 158 32.96 -2.28 10.48
C ASP A 158 33.39 -3.57 9.75
N ALA A 159 34.35 -3.41 8.82
CA ALA A 159 34.87 -4.52 8.03
C ALA A 159 35.78 -5.47 8.83
N GLU A 160 36.43 -4.99 9.90
CA GLU A 160 37.31 -5.80 10.75
C GLU A 160 36.49 -6.76 11.59
N GLN A 161 35.41 -6.26 12.20
CA GLN A 161 34.47 -7.05 12.99
C GLN A 161 33.39 -7.73 12.14
N ARG A 162 33.38 -7.47 10.82
CA ARG A 162 32.43 -8.03 9.84
C ARG A 162 30.99 -7.77 10.28
N GLY A 163 30.65 -6.52 10.54
CA GLY A 163 29.33 -6.11 10.98
C GLY A 163 29.06 -4.64 10.72
N PHE A 164 28.06 -4.10 11.40
CA PHE A 164 27.78 -2.68 11.44
C PHE A 164 27.29 -2.27 12.83
N PHE A 165 27.60 -1.04 13.20
CA PHE A 165 27.02 -0.37 14.36
C PHE A 165 25.81 0.42 13.89
N ALA A 166 24.67 0.28 14.56
CA ALA A 166 23.46 1.03 14.29
C ALA A 166 23.05 1.83 15.52
N SER A 167 22.56 3.04 15.31
CA SER A 167 21.87 3.82 16.34
C SER A 167 20.84 4.73 15.69
N THR A 168 19.80 5.09 16.44
CA THR A 168 18.78 6.02 15.97
C THR A 168 19.15 7.44 16.39
N VAL A 169 19.11 8.37 15.44
CA VAL A 169 19.41 9.79 15.66
C VAL A 169 18.19 10.65 15.36
N CYS A 170 17.91 11.60 16.25
CA CYS A 170 16.87 12.60 16.02
C CYS A 170 17.43 13.82 15.30
N GLY A 171 16.97 14.06 14.07
CA GLY A 171 17.34 15.24 13.29
C GLY A 171 16.87 16.58 13.89
N ALA A 172 15.86 16.55 14.76
CA ALA A 172 15.31 17.77 15.36
C ALA A 172 16.07 18.25 16.62
N CYS A 173 16.58 17.34 17.45
CA CYS A 173 17.24 17.70 18.73
C CYS A 173 18.61 17.06 18.96
N GLY A 174 19.07 16.22 18.03
CA GLY A 174 20.34 15.51 18.13
C GLY A 174 20.37 14.41 19.17
N TRP A 175 19.23 13.99 19.72
CA TRP A 175 19.18 12.80 20.57
C TRP A 175 19.67 11.57 19.79
N ARG A 176 20.39 10.68 20.46
CA ARG A 176 20.90 9.43 19.90
C ARG A 176 20.57 8.28 20.85
N SER A 177 20.12 7.15 20.32
CA SER A 177 19.96 5.92 21.09
C SER A 177 21.31 5.34 21.49
N ASP A 178 21.29 4.27 22.28
CA ASP A 178 22.47 3.43 22.43
C ASP A 178 22.86 2.83 21.08
N VAL A 179 24.15 2.53 20.93
CA VAL A 179 24.70 1.92 19.71
C VAL A 179 24.63 0.42 19.86
N ASP A 180 24.04 -0.23 18.86
CA ASP A 180 23.96 -1.69 18.78
C ASP A 180 24.88 -2.22 17.67
N PHE A 181 25.47 -3.39 17.86
CA PHE A 181 26.35 -4.01 16.86
C PHE A 181 25.71 -5.28 16.30
N THR A 182 25.57 -5.33 14.99
CA THR A 182 25.04 -6.50 14.28
C THR A 182 26.12 -7.10 13.38
N PRO A 183 26.57 -8.34 13.62
CA PRO A 183 27.44 -9.06 12.70
C PRO A 183 26.74 -9.33 11.36
N TRP A 184 27.49 -9.30 10.25
CA TRP A 184 26.95 -9.64 8.92
C TRP A 184 26.39 -11.07 8.87
N ALA A 185 27.02 -12.00 9.58
CA ALA A 185 26.55 -13.39 9.60
C ALA A 185 25.12 -13.52 10.14
N GLU A 186 24.76 -12.70 11.13
CA GLU A 186 23.41 -12.62 11.69
C GLU A 186 22.48 -11.84 10.77
N HIS A 187 22.93 -10.68 10.27
CA HIS A 187 22.13 -9.87 9.35
C HIS A 187 21.72 -10.61 8.07
N PHE A 188 22.61 -11.46 7.55
CA PHE A 188 22.37 -12.25 6.34
C PHE A 188 21.83 -13.66 6.62
N GLU A 189 21.58 -14.03 7.88
CA GLU A 189 21.04 -15.36 8.19
C GLU A 189 19.64 -15.53 7.58
N GLY A 190 19.48 -16.49 6.68
CA GLY A 190 18.22 -16.72 5.95
C GLY A 190 17.97 -15.77 4.75
N SER A 191 18.91 -14.88 4.44
CA SER A 191 18.88 -14.07 3.22
C SER A 191 19.25 -14.93 2.01
N ASP A 192 18.47 -14.85 0.92
CA ASP A 192 18.87 -15.44 -0.36
C ASP A 192 19.92 -14.55 -1.04
N ILE A 193 21.14 -14.58 -0.50
CA ILE A 193 22.28 -13.81 -1.00
C ILE A 193 22.60 -14.24 -2.44
N GLU A 194 22.42 -15.53 -2.76
CA GLU A 194 22.64 -16.08 -4.09
C GLU A 194 21.61 -15.54 -5.09
N GLY A 195 20.32 -15.47 -4.74
CA GLY A 195 19.29 -14.83 -5.54
C GLY A 195 19.48 -13.32 -5.72
N TYR A 196 20.00 -12.62 -4.70
CA TYR A 196 20.34 -11.20 -4.77
C TYR A 196 21.52 -10.93 -5.71
N LEU A 197 22.57 -11.76 -5.66
CA LEU A 197 23.76 -11.63 -6.52
C LEU A 197 23.56 -12.20 -7.94
N SER A 198 22.61 -13.12 -8.11
CA SER A 198 22.34 -13.80 -9.40
C SER A 198 21.19 -13.16 -10.19
N SER A 199 20.49 -12.16 -9.62
CA SER A 199 19.46 -11.41 -10.34
C SER A 199 20.12 -10.44 -11.35
N PRO A 200 19.83 -10.58 -12.66
CA PRO A 200 20.36 -9.65 -13.66
C PRO A 200 19.84 -8.23 -13.39
N GLY A 201 20.75 -7.25 -13.26
CA GLY A 201 20.41 -5.82 -13.18
C GLY A 201 20.40 -5.15 -11.79
N LEU A 202 20.76 -5.85 -10.71
CA LEU A 202 20.91 -5.24 -9.37
C LEU A 202 22.36 -5.24 -8.83
N GLY A 203 23.33 -5.78 -9.59
CA GLY A 203 24.73 -5.76 -9.22
C GLY A 203 25.33 -4.35 -9.24
N ILE A 204 26.15 -4.03 -8.23
CA ILE A 204 26.90 -2.75 -8.13
C ILE A 204 27.75 -2.47 -9.38
N SER A 205 28.21 -3.49 -10.09
CA SER A 205 28.97 -3.32 -11.34
C SER A 205 28.15 -2.80 -12.52
N ASP A 206 26.85 -3.14 -12.62
CA ASP A 206 26.02 -2.71 -13.76
C ASP A 206 25.62 -1.23 -13.64
N ARG A 207 25.65 -0.67 -12.43
CA ARG A 207 25.37 0.77 -12.18
C ARG A 207 26.57 1.67 -12.48
N LEU A 208 27.77 1.10 -12.66
CA LEU A 208 29.01 1.86 -12.88
C LEU A 208 29.40 1.98 -14.37
N HIS A 209 28.71 1.29 -15.26
CA HIS A 209 28.89 1.43 -16.70
C HIS A 209 27.57 1.81 -17.38
N PRO A 210 27.21 3.10 -17.42
CA PRO A 210 26.32 3.57 -18.46
C PRO A 210 27.11 3.52 -19.77
N GLU A 211 26.98 2.44 -20.54
CA GLU A 211 27.11 2.57 -22.00
C GLU A 211 25.97 3.53 -22.39
N GLY A 212 26.23 4.80 -22.73
CA GLY A 212 27.20 5.22 -23.71
C GLY A 212 26.40 5.49 -24.97
N ASP A 213 25.81 6.68 -25.00
CA ASP A 213 25.15 7.31 -26.15
C ASP A 213 25.96 7.11 -27.43
N ASP A 214 25.39 6.38 -28.40
CA ASP A 214 25.82 6.44 -29.80
C ASP A 214 24.62 6.90 -30.64
N SER A 215 24.33 8.19 -30.53
CA SER A 215 23.69 8.96 -31.57
C SER A 215 24.74 9.67 -32.42
N ALA A 216 25.15 9.04 -33.53
CA ALA A 216 25.73 9.72 -34.70
C ALA A 216 25.69 8.83 -35.96
N GLY A 217 24.77 9.14 -36.88
CA GLY A 217 24.70 8.54 -38.22
C GLY A 217 23.31 8.57 -38.84
#